data_AF-A0A6P1CXL6-F1
#
_entry.id   AF-A0A6P1CXL6-F1
#
_cell.length_a   1.000
_cell.length_b   1.000
_cell.length_c   1.000
_cell.angle_alpha   90.00
_cell.angle_beta   90.00
_cell.angle_gamma   90.00
#
_symmetry.space_group_name_H-M   'P 1'
#
loop_
_entity.id
_entity.type
_entity.pdbx_description
1 polymer ?
#
loop_
_entity_poly.entity_id
_entity_poly.type
_entity_poly.pdbx_seq_one_letter_code
_entity_poly.pdbx_strand_id
1 'polypeptide(L)'
;MRKIAHSFALLTISVALVAGGAHTASAAPFDSGSASGSAGTGSAGPQRSAADRQFLRDSYYDDDSYTLQDAAIRLAHSQCGYLDAYGNSASNRIYLAESSSDAVDYPYTFLHAAIDAYCPWHRY
;
A
#
# COMPACT_ATOMS: atom_id res chain seq x y z
N MET A 1 3.83 -9.66 54.48
CA MET A 1 3.64 -10.65 53.39
C MET A 1 2.37 -10.29 52.65
N ARG A 2 2.48 -9.69 51.45
CA ARG A 2 1.35 -9.09 50.71
C ARG A 2 0.95 -10.04 49.58
N LYS A 3 -0.25 -10.64 49.65
CA LYS A 3 -0.81 -11.49 48.59
C LYS A 3 -1.53 -10.60 47.58
N ILE A 4 -1.03 -10.51 46.35
CA ILE A 4 -1.68 -9.77 45.26
C ILE A 4 -2.52 -10.79 44.48
N ALA A 5 -3.83 -10.79 44.74
CA ALA A 5 -4.80 -11.56 43.98
C ALA A 5 -4.97 -10.92 42.59
N HIS A 6 -4.71 -11.69 41.53
CA HIS A 6 -4.90 -11.26 40.15
C HIS A 6 -6.24 -11.80 39.67
N SER A 7 -7.26 -10.95 39.70
CA SER A 7 -8.57 -11.24 39.12
C SER A 7 -8.50 -11.12 37.60
N PHE A 8 -8.53 -12.24 36.89
CA PHE A 8 -8.68 -12.27 35.43
C PHE A 8 -10.16 -12.06 35.07
N ALA A 9 -10.50 -10.85 34.61
CA ALA A 9 -11.80 -10.57 34.00
C ALA A 9 -11.71 -10.78 32.48
N LEU A 10 -12.35 -11.84 31.98
CA LEU A 10 -12.55 -12.05 30.54
C LEU A 10 -13.73 -11.19 30.08
N LEU A 11 -13.43 -10.11 29.35
CA LEU A 11 -14.41 -9.20 28.80
C LEU A 11 -14.68 -9.60 27.34
N THR A 12 -15.85 -10.20 27.09
CA THR A 12 -16.34 -10.54 25.75
C THR A 12 -16.81 -9.27 25.05
N ILE A 13 -16.08 -8.82 24.02
CA ILE A 13 -16.46 -7.67 23.21
C ILE A 13 -17.29 -8.16 22.02
N SER A 14 -18.60 -7.93 22.09
CA SER A 14 -19.54 -8.12 20.98
C SER A 14 -19.39 -6.97 19.99
N VAL A 15 -18.91 -7.24 18.77
CA VAL A 15 -18.89 -6.24 17.69
C VAL A 15 -20.26 -6.23 17.00
N ALA A 16 -21.02 -5.15 17.21
CA ALA A 16 -22.22 -4.84 16.46
C ALA A 16 -21.82 -4.11 15.16
N LEU A 17 -22.10 -4.72 14.01
CA LEU A 17 -21.92 -4.09 12.70
C LEU A 17 -23.07 -3.10 12.45
N VAL A 18 -22.82 -1.81 12.64
CA VAL A 18 -23.69 -0.75 12.11
C VAL A 18 -23.25 -0.45 10.68
N ALA A 19 -24.07 -0.90 9.73
CA ALA A 19 -24.06 -0.40 8.37
C ALA A 19 -24.73 0.98 8.33
N GLY A 20 -24.09 1.96 7.68
CA GLY A 20 -24.76 3.19 7.28
C GLY A 20 -23.88 4.44 7.33
N GLY A 21 -23.34 4.83 6.18
CA GLY A 21 -22.65 6.10 5.99
C GLY A 21 -22.35 6.33 4.51
N ALA A 22 -23.33 6.85 3.78
CA ALA A 22 -23.25 7.15 2.36
C ALA A 22 -22.10 8.14 2.06
N HIS A 23 -21.09 7.68 1.35
CA HIS A 23 -20.16 8.56 0.64
C HIS A 23 -20.76 8.83 -0.75
N THR A 24 -21.15 10.08 -0.98
CA THR A 24 -21.46 10.62 -2.29
C THR A 24 -20.21 10.52 -3.17
N ALA A 25 -20.07 9.41 -3.88
CA ALA A 25 -19.12 9.28 -4.97
C ALA A 25 -19.68 10.10 -6.14
N SER A 26 -19.07 11.25 -6.40
CA SER A 26 -19.25 11.96 -7.67
C SER A 26 -18.78 11.03 -8.79
N ALA A 27 -19.73 10.40 -9.47
CA ALA A 27 -19.49 9.65 -10.69
C ALA A 27 -18.97 10.62 -11.76
N ALA A 28 -17.68 10.55 -12.06
CA ALA A 28 -17.18 11.03 -13.34
C ALA A 28 -17.81 10.14 -14.43
N PRO A 29 -18.39 10.72 -15.49
CA PRO A 29 -19.07 9.95 -16.53
C PRO A 29 -18.08 8.98 -17.19
N PHE A 30 -18.49 7.72 -17.24
CA PHE A 30 -17.87 6.69 -18.07
C PHE A 30 -18.16 7.03 -19.53
N ASP A 31 -17.17 7.61 -20.20
CA ASP A 31 -17.19 7.72 -21.65
C ASP A 31 -17.01 6.30 -22.22
N SER A 32 -18.11 5.67 -22.63
CA SER A 32 -18.11 4.48 -23.49
C SER A 32 -17.67 4.90 -24.89
N GLY A 33 -16.40 5.28 -25.02
CA GLY A 33 -15.74 5.48 -26.29
C GLY A 33 -15.09 4.17 -26.73
N SER A 34 -15.75 3.41 -27.60
CA SER A 34 -15.07 2.44 -28.44
C SER A 34 -14.09 3.18 -29.35
N ALA A 35 -12.86 3.35 -28.89
CA ALA A 35 -11.75 3.74 -29.74
C ALA A 35 -10.99 2.47 -30.14
N SER A 36 -11.38 1.87 -31.27
CA SER A 36 -10.47 1.06 -32.07
C SER A 36 -9.32 1.95 -32.52
N GLY A 37 -8.28 2.01 -31.69
CA GLY A 37 -7.02 2.68 -31.98
C GLY A 37 -5.94 1.63 -32.16
N SER A 38 -5.68 1.25 -33.40
CA SER A 38 -4.44 0.58 -33.77
C SER A 38 -3.26 1.51 -33.44
N ALA A 39 -2.63 1.34 -32.27
CA ALA A 39 -1.34 1.92 -31.97
C ALA A 39 -0.28 0.87 -32.26
N GLY A 40 0.64 1.24 -33.15
CA GLY A 40 1.59 0.35 -33.78
C GLY A 40 2.53 -0.37 -32.81
N THR A 41 3.06 -1.48 -33.35
CA THR A 41 4.29 -2.18 -32.98
C THR A 41 5.29 -1.34 -32.17
N GLY A 42 5.32 -1.60 -30.87
CA GLY A 42 6.35 -1.20 -29.92
C GLY A 42 5.84 -1.54 -28.52
N SER A 43 6.63 -2.23 -27.72
CA SER A 43 6.30 -2.70 -26.36
C SER A 43 5.95 -1.54 -25.40
N ALA A 44 4.80 -0.90 -25.57
CA ALA A 44 4.31 0.18 -24.72
C ALA A 44 3.34 -0.42 -23.70
N GLY A 45 3.80 -0.68 -22.49
CA GLY A 45 2.91 -1.10 -21.41
C GLY A 45 1.95 -0.02 -20.93
N PRO A 46 1.19 -0.31 -19.85
CA PRO A 46 0.20 0.61 -19.30
C PRO A 46 0.82 1.96 -18.94
N GLN A 47 0.05 3.03 -19.16
CA GLN A 47 0.47 4.39 -18.83
C GLN A 47 0.64 4.54 -17.31
N ARG A 48 1.88 4.69 -16.85
CA ARG A 48 2.25 4.83 -15.43
C ARG A 48 2.20 6.28 -14.95
N SER A 49 1.77 6.49 -13.71
CA SER A 49 1.81 7.83 -13.09
C SER A 49 3.26 8.29 -12.86
N ALA A 50 3.47 9.59 -12.60
CA ALA A 50 4.81 10.08 -12.26
C ALA A 50 5.33 9.49 -10.94
N ALA A 51 4.44 9.29 -9.97
CA ALA A 51 4.77 8.66 -8.68
C ALA A 51 5.10 7.17 -8.86
N ASP A 52 4.34 6.44 -9.68
CA ASP A 52 4.59 5.02 -9.94
C ASP A 52 5.96 4.83 -10.60
N ARG A 53 6.27 5.67 -11.60
CA ARG A 53 7.59 5.62 -12.26
C ARG A 53 8.73 5.97 -11.32
N GLN A 54 8.52 6.92 -10.40
CA GLN A 54 9.52 7.24 -9.38
C GLN A 54 9.73 6.04 -8.45
N PHE A 55 8.65 5.51 -7.90
CA PHE A 55 8.67 4.34 -7.02
C PHE A 55 9.37 3.15 -7.68
N LEU A 56 9.00 2.78 -8.92
CA LEU A 56 9.58 1.64 -9.62
C LEU A 56 11.09 1.79 -9.83
N ARG A 57 11.57 2.99 -10.19
CA ARG A 57 13.00 3.27 -10.29
C ARG A 57 13.71 3.17 -8.95
N ASP A 58 13.15 3.79 -7.92
CA ASP A 58 13.78 3.86 -6.60
C ASP A 58 13.71 2.51 -5.86
N SER A 59 12.80 1.61 -6.27
CA SER A 59 12.61 0.27 -5.70
C SER A 59 13.21 -0.87 -6.54
N TYR A 60 13.87 -0.57 -7.67
CA TYR A 60 14.46 -1.52 -8.62
C TYR A 60 13.47 -2.45 -9.35
N TYR A 61 12.23 -1.99 -9.55
CA TYR A 61 11.19 -2.70 -10.30
C TYR A 61 10.91 -2.06 -11.68
N ASP A 62 11.69 -1.09 -12.14
CA ASP A 62 11.44 -0.37 -13.40
C ASP A 62 11.66 -1.22 -14.66
N ASP A 63 12.63 -2.13 -14.61
CA ASP A 63 12.93 -3.09 -15.69
C ASP A 63 12.12 -4.39 -15.60
N ASP A 64 11.32 -4.56 -14.53
CA ASP A 64 10.54 -5.76 -14.29
C ASP A 64 9.30 -5.87 -15.18
N SER A 65 8.73 -7.09 -15.26
CA SER A 65 7.47 -7.29 -15.99
C SER A 65 6.34 -6.42 -15.42
N TYR A 66 5.43 -5.93 -16.28
CA TYR A 66 4.32 -5.08 -15.84
C TYR A 66 3.45 -5.70 -14.74
N THR A 67 3.33 -7.03 -14.71
CA THR A 67 2.63 -7.78 -13.66
C THR A 67 3.32 -7.65 -12.30
N LEU A 68 4.66 -7.72 -12.27
CA LEU A 68 5.44 -7.53 -11.05
C LEU A 68 5.40 -6.06 -10.61
N GLN A 69 5.51 -5.13 -11.55
CA GLN A 69 5.34 -3.70 -11.27
C GLN A 69 3.99 -3.41 -10.60
N ASP A 70 2.89 -3.98 -11.12
CA ASP A 70 1.56 -3.80 -10.53
C ASP A 70 1.46 -4.39 -9.12
N ALA A 71 2.09 -5.55 -8.89
CA ALA A 71 2.14 -6.17 -7.57
C ALA A 71 2.93 -5.30 -6.58
N ALA A 72 4.08 -4.78 -6.99
CA ALA A 72 4.92 -3.87 -6.22
C ALA A 72 4.17 -2.58 -5.86
N ILE A 73 3.51 -1.94 -6.82
CA ILE A 73 2.71 -0.72 -6.61
C ILE A 73 1.58 -0.99 -5.60
N ARG A 74 0.82 -2.08 -5.76
CA ARG A 74 -0.26 -2.44 -4.82
C ARG A 74 0.27 -2.67 -3.40
N LEU A 75 1.40 -3.37 -3.27
CA LEU A 75 2.03 -3.61 -1.97
C LEU A 75 2.47 -2.29 -1.33
N ALA A 76 3.10 -1.39 -2.10
CA ALA A 76 3.53 -0.08 -1.63
C ALA A 76 2.36 0.76 -1.07
N HIS A 77 1.23 0.81 -1.79
CA HIS A 77 0.02 1.46 -1.29
C HIS A 77 -0.50 0.84 0.00
N SER A 78 -0.50 -0.50 0.10
CA SER A 78 -0.91 -1.21 1.32
C SER A 78 -0.01 -0.87 2.52
N GLN A 79 1.30 -0.76 2.31
CA GLN A 79 2.24 -0.39 3.36
C GLN A 79 2.02 1.04 3.85
N CYS A 80 1.80 1.99 2.93
CA CYS A 80 1.44 3.36 3.32
C CYS A 80 0.10 3.41 4.07
N GLY A 81 -0.90 2.62 3.66
CA GLY A 81 -2.17 2.50 4.39
C GLY A 81 -2.00 1.93 5.81
N TYR A 82 -1.08 0.97 5.99
CA TYR A 82 -0.74 0.47 7.32
C TYR A 82 -0.09 1.55 8.19
N LEU A 83 0.86 2.30 7.64
CA LEU A 83 1.51 3.38 8.38
C LEU A 83 0.54 4.52 8.73
N ASP A 84 -0.46 4.77 7.90
CA ASP A 84 -1.50 5.77 8.16
C ASP A 84 -2.42 5.32 9.32
N ALA A 85 -2.78 4.04 9.35
CA ALA A 85 -3.66 3.48 10.38
C ALA A 85 -2.95 3.26 11.73
N TYR A 86 -1.70 2.81 11.73
CA TYR A 86 -0.96 2.38 12.93
C TYR A 86 0.19 3.32 13.32
N GLY A 87 0.43 4.37 12.54
CA GLY A 87 1.47 5.37 12.75
C GLY A 87 2.84 4.98 12.18
N ASN A 88 3.62 6.00 11.82
CA ASN A 88 4.96 5.88 11.26
C ASN A 88 6.07 5.71 12.32
N SER A 89 5.98 4.66 13.13
CA SER A 89 7.07 4.33 14.08
C SER A 89 8.17 3.50 13.41
N ALA A 90 9.41 3.60 13.91
CA ALA A 90 10.51 2.77 13.43
C ALA A 90 10.19 1.27 13.55
N SER A 91 9.51 0.85 14.63
CA SER A 91 9.07 -0.54 14.83
C SER A 91 8.08 -1.00 13.77
N ASN A 92 7.13 -0.15 13.37
CA ASN A 92 6.18 -0.48 12.30
C ASN A 92 6.88 -0.58 10.94
N ARG A 93 7.87 0.29 10.68
CA ARG A 93 8.66 0.20 9.44
C ARG A 93 9.49 -1.08 9.38
N ILE A 94 10.14 -1.45 10.50
CA ILE A 94 10.86 -2.72 10.60
C ILE A 94 9.88 -3.88 10.37
N TYR A 95 8.73 -3.89 11.04
CA TYR A 95 7.73 -4.94 10.86
C TYR A 95 7.31 -5.12 9.39
N LEU A 96 7.05 -4.01 8.67
CA LEU A 96 6.68 -4.06 7.26
C LEU A 96 7.82 -4.58 6.37
N ALA A 97 9.05 -4.13 6.62
CA ALA A 97 10.22 -4.61 5.88
C ALA A 97 10.47 -6.11 6.13
N GLU A 98 10.47 -6.55 7.38
CA GLU A 98 10.66 -7.96 7.74
C GLU A 98 9.51 -8.83 7.19
N SER A 99 8.27 -8.35 7.27
CA SER A 99 7.11 -9.08 6.74
C SER A 99 7.08 -9.18 5.20
N SER A 100 7.81 -8.31 4.50
CA SER A 100 7.90 -8.32 3.03
C SER A 100 9.18 -8.96 2.51
N SER A 101 10.08 -9.40 3.39
CA SER A 101 11.39 -9.96 3.05
C SER A 101 11.32 -11.21 2.16
N ASP A 102 10.27 -12.03 2.29
CA ASP A 102 10.05 -13.21 1.44
C ASP A 102 9.53 -12.87 0.03
N ALA A 103 9.01 -11.65 -0.17
CA ALA A 103 8.37 -11.22 -1.41
C ALA A 103 9.17 -10.16 -2.19
N VAL A 104 10.14 -9.51 -1.53
CA VAL A 104 10.90 -8.37 -2.06
C VAL A 104 12.37 -8.55 -1.72
N ASP A 105 13.25 -8.40 -2.71
CA ASP A 105 14.70 -8.60 -2.53
C ASP A 105 15.34 -7.55 -1.59
N TYR A 106 14.85 -6.31 -1.65
CA TYR A 106 15.35 -5.19 -0.86
C TYR A 106 14.22 -4.53 -0.05
N PRO A 107 13.71 -5.19 1.00
CA PRO A 107 12.48 -4.76 1.68
C PRO A 107 12.57 -3.36 2.31
N TYR A 108 13.74 -3.00 2.85
CA TYR A 108 13.95 -1.66 3.42
C TYR A 108 14.01 -0.57 2.34
N THR A 109 14.67 -0.83 1.20
CA THR A 109 14.71 0.10 0.07
C THR A 109 13.32 0.28 -0.53
N PHE A 110 12.60 -0.83 -0.69
CA PHE A 110 11.24 -0.84 -1.19
C PHE A 110 10.29 -0.03 -0.30
N LEU A 111 10.35 -0.23 1.02
CA LEU A 111 9.54 0.51 1.96
C LEU A 111 9.89 2.01 1.94
N HIS A 112 11.16 2.36 1.84
CA HIS A 112 11.60 3.75 1.74
C HIS A 112 11.07 4.41 0.46
N ALA A 113 11.22 3.75 -0.69
CA ALA A 113 10.68 4.21 -1.97
C ALA A 113 9.14 4.34 -1.94
N ALA A 114 8.45 3.42 -1.28
CA ALA A 114 7.01 3.48 -1.10
C ALA A 114 6.57 4.71 -0.29
N ILE A 115 7.25 4.97 0.83
CA ILE A 115 7.01 6.15 1.67
C ILE A 115 7.23 7.43 0.87
N ASP A 116 8.36 7.49 0.15
CA ASP A 116 8.76 8.65 -0.63
C ASP A 116 7.80 9.00 -1.77
N ALA A 117 7.25 7.98 -2.44
CA ALA A 117 6.36 8.16 -3.57
C ALA A 117 4.88 8.35 -3.17
N TYR A 118 4.39 7.59 -2.19
CA TYR A 118 2.96 7.48 -1.90
C TYR A 118 2.52 8.07 -0.56
N CYS A 119 3.40 8.12 0.45
CA CYS A 119 3.10 8.74 1.74
C CYS A 119 4.23 9.66 2.24
N PRO A 120 4.55 10.75 1.49
CA PRO A 120 5.71 11.60 1.77
C PRO A 120 5.64 12.32 3.12
N TRP A 121 4.47 12.40 3.74
CA TRP A 121 4.30 12.93 5.11
C TRP A 121 4.89 11.99 6.18
N HIS A 122 5.24 10.75 5.85
CA HIS A 122 5.93 9.79 6.71
C HIS A 122 7.46 9.78 6.54
N ARG A 123 8.04 10.76 5.84
CA ARG A 123 9.51 10.89 5.69
C ARG A 123 10.25 11.28 6.97
N TYR A 124 9.53 11.74 8.00
CA TYR A 124 10.06 12.36 9.23
C TYR A 124 9.45 11.71 10.46
#